data_AF-A0A5N5ZBD3-F1
#
_entry.id   AF-A0A5N5ZBD3-F1
#
_cell.length_a   1.000
_cell.length_b   1.000
_cell.length_c   1.000
_cell.angle_alpha   90.00
_cell.angle_beta   90.00
_cell.angle_gamma   90.00
#
_symmetry.space_group_name_H-M   'P 1'
#
loop_
_entity.id
_entity.type
_entity.pdbx_description
1 polymer ?
#
loop_
_entity_poly.entity_id
_entity_poly.type
_entity_poly.pdbx_seq_one_letter_code
_entity_poly.pdbx_strand_id
1 'polypeptide(L)'
;MEKFKPYLFWLFTLIAPIISVMLTVGFLIVVDFITESYAGIKKNIPISSERIGNTISKFFIYNLVVLSAFLMEKYIVNEIPFMRIIAGFIAIAEIKSIMENFNNIYGIDPFKALINLIKKKAHINFEDTIEHLVNNSEQDQKNQKK
;
A
#
# COMPACT_ATOMS: atom_id res chain seq x y z
N MET A 1 -37.69 11.26 -12.19
CA MET A 1 -36.22 11.50 -12.04
C MET A 1 -35.88 12.60 -11.03
N GLU A 2 -36.75 13.57 -10.74
CA GLU A 2 -36.41 14.68 -9.84
C GLU A 2 -36.21 14.28 -8.38
N LYS A 3 -36.92 13.25 -7.91
CA LYS A 3 -36.77 12.72 -6.53
C LYS A 3 -35.45 11.97 -6.30
N PHE A 4 -34.74 11.54 -7.34
CA PHE A 4 -33.48 10.79 -7.21
C PHE A 4 -32.24 11.71 -7.09
N LYS A 5 -32.31 12.90 -7.72
CA LYS A 5 -31.27 13.93 -7.69
C LYS A 5 -30.80 14.31 -6.27
N PRO A 6 -31.67 14.53 -5.26
CA PRO A 6 -31.22 14.87 -3.92
C PRO A 6 -30.39 13.76 -3.28
N TYR A 7 -30.78 12.49 -3.42
CA TYR A 7 -30.01 11.36 -2.86
C TYR A 7 -28.63 11.22 -3.51
N LEU A 8 -28.55 11.42 -4.82
CA LEU A 8 -27.28 11.40 -5.54
C LEU A 8 -26.35 12.55 -5.11
N PHE A 9 -26.92 13.75 -4.87
CA PHE A 9 -26.18 14.88 -4.34
C PHE A 9 -25.60 14.57 -2.95
N TRP A 10 -26.42 14.06 -2.03
CA TRP A 10 -25.96 13.64 -0.70
C TRP A 10 -24.85 12.59 -0.76
N LEU A 11 -24.96 11.63 -1.69
CA LEU A 11 -23.92 10.61 -1.89
C LEU A 11 -22.60 11.23 -2.33
N PHE A 12 -22.61 12.14 -3.32
CA PHE A 12 -21.40 12.82 -3.76
C PHE A 12 -20.81 13.72 -2.67
N THR A 13 -21.64 14.39 -1.87
CA THR A 13 -21.18 15.18 -0.71
C THR A 13 -20.45 14.32 0.31
N LEU A 14 -20.91 13.10 0.58
CA LEU A 14 -20.24 12.18 1.50
C LEU A 14 -18.86 11.73 0.99
N ILE A 15 -18.72 11.55 -0.32
CA ILE A 15 -17.50 11.05 -0.97
C ILE A 15 -16.48 12.17 -1.25
N ALA A 16 -16.93 13.41 -1.44
CA ALA A 16 -16.09 14.57 -1.74
C ALA A 16 -14.80 14.70 -0.89
N PRO A 17 -14.83 14.54 0.46
CA PRO A 17 -13.62 14.68 1.27
C PRO A 17 -12.57 13.58 1.08
N ILE A 18 -12.94 12.44 0.48
CA ILE A 18 -12.06 11.26 0.34
C ILE A 18 -11.72 10.92 -1.11
N ILE A 19 -12.14 11.78 -2.06
CA ILE A 19 -11.99 11.51 -3.48
C ILE A 19 -10.53 11.30 -3.90
N SER A 20 -9.58 12.00 -3.27
CA SER A 20 -8.16 11.85 -3.56
C SER A 20 -7.63 10.46 -3.19
N VAL A 21 -8.05 9.91 -2.04
CA VAL A 21 -7.66 8.58 -1.58
C VAL A 21 -8.29 7.52 -2.49
N MET A 22 -9.58 7.65 -2.79
CA MET A 22 -10.31 6.73 -3.67
C MET A 22 -9.73 6.72 -5.09
N LEU A 23 -9.39 7.88 -5.65
CA LEU A 23 -8.74 7.99 -6.96
C LEU A 23 -7.34 7.39 -6.95
N THR A 24 -6.59 7.54 -5.87
CA THR A 24 -5.26 6.92 -5.72
C THR A 24 -5.36 5.41 -5.74
N VAL A 25 -6.29 4.84 -4.96
CA VAL A 25 -6.56 3.39 -4.96
C VAL A 25 -7.02 2.92 -6.34
N GLY A 26 -7.95 3.64 -6.97
CA GLY A 26 -8.42 3.33 -8.31
C GLY A 26 -7.29 3.36 -9.35
N PHE A 27 -6.40 4.35 -9.27
CA PHE A 27 -5.23 4.44 -10.13
C PHE A 27 -4.29 3.24 -9.97
N LEU A 28 -4.01 2.81 -8.73
CA LEU A 28 -3.18 1.63 -8.48
C LEU A 28 -3.79 0.36 -9.09
N ILE A 29 -5.10 0.17 -8.97
CA ILE A 29 -5.81 -0.98 -9.57
C ILE A 29 -5.73 -0.95 -11.10
N VAL A 30 -5.84 0.24 -11.71
CA VAL A 30 -5.69 0.39 -13.17
C VAL A 30 -4.27 0.04 -13.61
N VAL A 31 -3.25 0.53 -12.89
CA VAL A 31 -1.85 0.17 -13.16
C VAL A 31 -1.64 -1.33 -12.99
N ASP A 32 -2.15 -1.92 -11.91
CA ASP A 32 -2.11 -3.37 -11.66
C ASP A 32 -2.67 -4.14 -12.85
N PHE A 33 -3.90 -3.80 -13.29
CA PHE A 33 -4.54 -4.43 -14.43
C PHE A 33 -3.75 -4.32 -15.74
N ILE A 34 -3.16 -3.15 -16.01
CA ILE A 34 -2.29 -2.94 -17.19
C ILE A 34 -1.07 -3.87 -17.10
N THR A 35 -0.41 -3.91 -15.93
CA THR A 35 0.78 -4.75 -15.74
C THR A 35 0.48 -6.24 -15.77
N GLU A 36 -0.64 -6.68 -15.18
CA GLU A 36 -1.11 -8.06 -15.21
C GLU A 36 -1.45 -8.50 -16.64
N SER A 37 -2.20 -7.65 -17.36
CA SER A 37 -2.57 -7.92 -18.76
C SER A 37 -1.33 -8.02 -19.65
N TYR A 38 -0.38 -7.10 -19.50
CA TYR A 38 0.86 -7.11 -20.28
C TYR A 38 1.74 -8.33 -19.96
N ALA A 39 1.88 -8.69 -18.68
CA ALA A 39 2.57 -9.91 -18.26
C ALA A 39 1.90 -11.17 -18.84
N GLY A 40 0.57 -11.21 -18.88
CA GLY A 40 -0.22 -12.27 -19.50
C GLY A 40 0.04 -12.40 -21.00
N ILE A 41 0.02 -11.28 -21.74
CA ILE A 41 0.31 -11.24 -23.18
C ILE A 41 1.73 -11.77 -23.45
N LYS A 42 2.73 -11.33 -22.69
CA LYS A 42 4.12 -11.79 -22.86
C LYS A 42 4.29 -13.29 -22.62
N LYS A 43 3.44 -13.88 -21.76
CA LYS A 43 3.42 -15.31 -21.46
C LYS A 43 2.43 -16.10 -22.34
N ASN A 44 1.81 -15.49 -23.35
CA ASN A 44 0.76 -16.08 -24.19
C ASN A 44 -0.43 -16.66 -23.38
N ILE A 45 -0.72 -16.06 -22.22
CA ILE A 45 -1.88 -16.44 -21.41
C ILE A 45 -3.06 -15.53 -21.82
N PRO A 46 -4.20 -16.10 -22.26
CA PRO A 46 -5.34 -15.30 -22.68
C PRO A 46 -5.89 -14.46 -21.52
N ILE A 47 -6.36 -13.25 -21.83
CA ILE A 47 -7.10 -12.42 -20.90
C ILE A 47 -8.51 -13.01 -20.79
N SER A 48 -8.83 -13.64 -19.65
CA SER A 48 -10.16 -14.17 -19.38
C SER A 48 -11.09 -13.10 -18.80
N SER A 49 -12.40 -13.28 -18.99
CA SER A 49 -13.44 -12.45 -18.36
C SER A 49 -13.35 -12.49 -16.84
N GLU A 50 -12.87 -13.59 -16.27
CA GLU A 50 -12.65 -13.77 -14.84
C GLU A 50 -11.60 -12.80 -14.30
N ARG A 51 -10.50 -12.58 -15.03
CA ARG A 51 -9.47 -11.59 -14.63
C ARG A 51 -10.02 -10.17 -14.62
N ILE A 52 -10.77 -9.79 -15.65
CA ILE A 52 -11.42 -8.48 -15.73
C ILE A 52 -12.44 -8.33 -14.58
N GLY A 53 -13.22 -9.38 -14.30
CA GLY A 53 -14.16 -9.42 -13.18
C GLY A 53 -13.47 -9.23 -11.82
N ASN A 54 -12.29 -9.80 -11.63
CA ASN A 54 -11.50 -9.61 -10.41
C ASN A 54 -11.02 -8.16 -10.26
N THR A 55 -10.53 -7.51 -11.33
CA THR A 55 -10.15 -6.09 -11.29
C THR A 55 -11.33 -5.19 -10.98
N ILE A 56 -12.48 -5.44 -11.61
CA ILE A 56 -13.72 -4.68 -11.34
C ILE A 56 -14.14 -4.88 -9.88
N SER A 57 -14.07 -6.12 -9.38
CA SER A 57 -14.39 -6.44 -7.99
C SER A 57 -13.44 -5.71 -7.03
N LYS A 58 -12.12 -5.72 -7.28
CA LYS A 58 -11.15 -4.93 -6.51
C LYS A 58 -11.54 -3.45 -6.50
N PHE A 59 -11.87 -2.88 -7.66
CA PHE A 59 -12.24 -1.47 -7.78
C PHE A 59 -13.42 -1.11 -6.87
N PHE A 60 -14.50 -1.87 -6.91
CA PHE A 60 -15.67 -1.59 -6.08
C PHE A 60 -15.43 -1.89 -4.59
N ILE A 61 -14.87 -3.06 -4.28
CA ILE A 61 -14.68 -3.50 -2.90
C ILE A 61 -13.70 -2.61 -2.16
N TYR A 62 -12.57 -2.23 -2.77
CA TYR A 62 -11.58 -1.38 -2.11
C TYR A 62 -12.12 0.02 -1.84
N ASN A 63 -12.86 0.60 -2.80
CA ASN A 63 -13.50 1.90 -2.62
C ASN A 63 -14.58 1.88 -1.54
N LEU A 64 -15.37 0.81 -1.45
CA LEU A 64 -16.37 0.62 -0.37
C LEU A 64 -15.71 0.47 1.00
N VAL A 65 -14.61 -0.27 1.08
CA VAL A 65 -13.85 -0.46 2.32
C VAL A 65 -13.23 0.86 2.79
N VAL A 66 -12.62 1.63 1.88
CA VAL A 66 -12.06 2.96 2.20
C VAL A 66 -13.16 3.93 2.66
N LEU A 67 -14.31 3.96 1.98
CA LEU A 67 -15.46 4.78 2.38
C LEU A 67 -15.96 4.38 3.78
N SER A 68 -16.07 3.08 4.06
CA SER A 68 -16.51 2.58 5.37
C SER A 68 -15.53 2.96 6.48
N ALA A 69 -14.23 2.82 6.22
CA ALA A 69 -13.17 3.24 7.16
C ALA A 69 -13.22 4.75 7.43
N PHE A 70 -13.48 5.57 6.40
CA PHE A 70 -13.68 7.01 6.56
C PHE A 70 -14.91 7.36 7.40
N LEU A 71 -16.05 6.69 7.17
CA LEU A 71 -17.25 6.92 7.97
C LEU A 71 -17.05 6.51 9.43
N MET A 72 -16.32 5.41 9.67
CA MET A 72 -15.94 4.97 11.01
C MET A 72 -15.02 5.98 11.70
N GLU A 73 -13.97 6.43 11.02
CA GLU A 73 -13.05 7.48 11.49
C GLU A 73 -13.82 8.77 11.83
N LYS A 74 -14.69 9.22 10.94
CA LYS A 74 -15.37 10.52 11.09
C LYS A 74 -16.49 10.52 12.13
N TYR A 75 -17.25 9.43 12.26
CA TYR A 75 -18.51 9.43 13.04
C TYR A 75 -18.50 8.49 14.25
N ILE A 76 -17.52 7.60 14.39
CA ILE A 76 -17.49 6.60 15.48
C ILE A 76 -16.21 6.73 16.32
N VAL A 77 -15.03 6.75 15.68
CA VAL A 77 -13.71 6.74 16.37
C VAL A 77 -12.77 7.75 15.71
N ASN A 78 -12.76 8.98 16.20
CA ASN A 78 -12.07 10.13 15.57
C ASN A 78 -10.55 10.15 15.85
N GLU A 79 -10.09 9.43 16.86
CA GLU A 79 -8.69 9.43 17.30
C GLU A 79 -7.80 8.59 16.38
N ILE A 80 -8.37 7.64 15.65
CA ILE A 80 -7.63 6.65 14.85
C ILE A 80 -7.87 6.93 13.36
N PRO A 81 -6.80 7.16 12.57
CA PRO A 81 -6.92 7.45 11.14
C PRO A 81 -7.18 6.17 10.31
N PHE A 82 -8.31 5.50 10.54
CA PHE A 82 -8.67 4.23 9.91
C PHE A 82 -8.61 4.28 8.39
N MET A 83 -9.10 5.35 7.77
CA MET A 83 -9.09 5.50 6.32
C MET A 83 -7.67 5.40 5.75
N ARG A 84 -6.71 6.11 6.36
CA ARG A 84 -5.32 6.15 5.89
C ARG A 84 -4.62 4.82 6.11
N ILE A 85 -4.87 4.17 7.24
CA ILE A 85 -4.31 2.86 7.55
C ILE A 85 -4.78 1.83 6.52
N ILE A 86 -6.10 1.73 6.31
CA ILE A 86 -6.69 0.77 5.38
C ILE A 86 -6.31 1.07 3.92
N ALA A 87 -6.35 2.32 3.50
CA ALA A 87 -5.88 2.71 2.17
C ALA A 87 -4.39 2.40 1.96
N GLY A 88 -3.57 2.55 3.01
CA GLY A 88 -2.16 2.17 3.00
C GLY A 88 -1.97 0.65 2.80
N PHE A 89 -2.73 -0.19 3.50
CA PHE A 89 -2.70 -1.64 3.31
C PHE A 89 -3.10 -2.04 1.88
N ILE A 90 -4.17 -1.44 1.35
CA ILE A 90 -4.62 -1.66 -0.02
C ILE A 90 -3.52 -1.23 -1.01
N ALA A 91 -2.93 -0.05 -0.81
CA ALA A 91 -1.88 0.45 -1.70
C ALA A 91 -0.66 -0.47 -1.71
N ILE A 92 -0.24 -0.98 -0.54
CA ILE A 92 0.86 -1.95 -0.44
C ILE A 92 0.53 -3.25 -1.18
N ALA A 93 -0.71 -3.76 -1.04
CA ALA A 93 -1.15 -4.97 -1.72
C ALA A 93 -1.09 -4.81 -3.26
N GLU A 94 -1.58 -3.69 -3.79
CA GLU A 94 -1.58 -3.41 -5.22
C GLU A 94 -0.14 -3.14 -5.74
N ILE A 95 0.70 -2.40 -5.01
CA ILE A 95 2.11 -2.23 -5.37
C ILE A 95 2.84 -3.58 -5.42
N LYS A 96 2.59 -4.46 -4.45
CA LYS A 96 3.18 -5.81 -4.44
C LYS A 96 2.77 -6.60 -5.69
N SER A 97 1.48 -6.57 -6.04
CA SER A 97 0.96 -7.21 -7.26
C SER A 97 1.64 -6.68 -8.53
N ILE A 98 1.78 -5.36 -8.64
CA ILE A 98 2.50 -4.70 -9.75
C ILE A 98 3.96 -5.18 -9.82
N MET A 99 4.65 -5.29 -8.68
CA MET A 99 6.04 -5.76 -8.63
C MET A 99 6.19 -7.23 -9.02
N GLU A 100 5.25 -8.09 -8.63
CA GLU A 100 5.21 -9.49 -9.07
C GLU A 100 5.03 -9.58 -10.60
N ASN A 101 4.13 -8.77 -11.17
CA ASN A 101 3.96 -8.68 -12.61
C ASN A 101 5.20 -8.12 -13.32
N PHE A 102 5.86 -7.11 -12.75
CA PHE A 102 7.13 -6.59 -13.25
C PHE A 102 8.21 -7.68 -13.30
N ASN A 103 8.37 -8.44 -12.22
CA ASN A 103 9.30 -9.56 -12.15
C ASN A 103 8.98 -10.64 -13.18
N ASN A 104 7.69 -10.94 -13.37
CA ASN A 104 7.23 -11.86 -14.41
C ASN A 104 7.59 -11.40 -15.84
N ILE A 105 7.71 -10.10 -16.07
CA ILE A 105 8.04 -9.52 -17.38
C ILE A 105 9.56 -9.46 -17.58
N TYR A 106 10.31 -8.96 -16.60
CA TYR A 106 11.73 -8.61 -16.75
C TYR A 106 12.70 -9.57 -16.07
N GLY A 107 12.22 -10.50 -15.24
CA GLY A 107 13.05 -11.44 -14.47
C GLY A 107 13.85 -10.77 -13.34
N ILE A 108 13.53 -9.53 -13.01
CA ILE A 108 14.14 -8.78 -11.91
C ILE A 108 13.09 -8.69 -10.80
N ASP A 109 13.48 -8.92 -9.55
CA ASP A 109 12.61 -8.82 -8.38
C ASP A 109 12.88 -7.52 -7.60
N PRO A 110 12.26 -6.38 -7.98
CA PRO A 110 12.42 -5.11 -7.28
C PRO A 110 12.00 -5.18 -5.82
N PHE A 111 11.00 -6.00 -5.49
CA PHE A 111 10.49 -6.10 -4.13
C PHE A 111 11.53 -6.75 -3.21
N LYS A 112 12.15 -7.85 -3.67
CA LYS A 112 13.27 -8.48 -2.98
C LYS A 112 14.49 -7.56 -2.93
N ALA A 113 14.78 -6.82 -4.00
CA ALA A 113 15.85 -5.83 -3.99
C ALA A 113 15.60 -4.74 -2.92
N LEU A 114 14.38 -4.21 -2.84
CA LEU A 114 13.97 -3.22 -1.84
C LEU A 114 14.09 -3.77 -0.42
N ILE A 115 13.58 -4.98 -0.16
CA ILE A 115 13.69 -5.64 1.14
C ILE A 115 15.16 -5.85 1.53
N ASN A 116 15.99 -6.28 0.58
CA ASN A 116 17.40 -6.50 0.83
C ASN A 116 18.13 -5.18 1.18
N LEU A 117 17.76 -4.07 0.54
CA LEU A 117 18.30 -2.75 0.88
C LEU A 117 17.90 -2.32 2.31
N ILE A 118 16.64 -2.54 2.70
CA ILE A 118 16.16 -2.24 4.06
C ILE A 118 16.89 -3.10 5.09
N LYS A 119 17.01 -4.41 4.84
CA LYS A 119 17.73 -5.35 5.74
C LYS A 119 19.19 -4.97 5.91
N LYS A 120 19.88 -4.62 4.81
CA LYS A 120 21.29 -4.22 4.87
C LYS A 120 21.49 -2.95 5.70
N LYS A 121 20.63 -1.95 5.51
CA LYS A 121 20.68 -0.71 6.29
C LYS A 121 20.37 -0.93 7.78
N ALA A 122 19.41 -1.80 8.08
CA ALA A 122 19.11 -2.17 9.46
C ALA A 122 20.33 -2.84 10.13
N HIS A 123 20.96 -3.81 9.47
CA HIS A 123 22.12 -4.52 10.02
C HIS A 123 23.30 -3.58 10.31
N ILE A 124 23.65 -2.69 9.37
CA ILE A 124 24.72 -1.70 9.54
C ILE A 124 24.46 -0.84 10.79
N ASN A 125 23.25 -0.29 10.91
CA ASN A 125 22.88 0.54 12.06
C ASN A 125 22.96 -0.21 13.41
N PHE A 126 22.62 -1.51 13.44
CA PHE A 126 22.72 -2.31 14.66
C PHE A 126 24.17 -2.54 15.08
N GLU A 127 25.04 -2.87 14.13
CA GLU A 127 26.46 -3.13 14.38
C GLU A 127 27.18 -1.87 14.89
N ASP A 128 26.93 -0.73 14.26
CA ASP A 128 27.43 0.59 14.69
C ASP A 128 26.95 0.96 16.10
N THR A 129 25.69 0.63 16.43
CA THR A 129 25.13 0.91 17.77
C THR A 129 25.78 0.04 18.84
N ILE A 130 25.99 -1.25 18.56
CA ILE A 130 26.67 -2.16 19.49
C ILE A 130 28.12 -1.74 19.70
N GLU A 131 28.84 -1.40 18.63
CA GLU A 131 30.23 -0.94 18.73
C GLU A 131 30.33 0.34 19.57
N HIS A 132 29.42 1.30 19.40
CA HIS A 132 29.37 2.51 20.21
C HIS A 132 29.03 2.23 21.69
N LEU A 133 28.16 1.26 21.97
CA LEU A 133 27.83 0.84 23.35
C LEU A 133 29.00 0.11 24.03
N VAL A 134 29.68 -0.77 23.30
CA VAL A 134 30.85 -1.52 23.80
C VAL A 134 32.01 -0.56 24.09
N ASN A 135 32.36 0.31 23.13
CA ASN A 135 33.49 1.25 23.29
C ASN A 135 33.25 2.30 24.39
N ASN A 136 32.01 2.76 24.59
CA ASN A 136 31.70 3.65 25.71
C ASN A 136 31.77 2.94 27.07
N SER A 137 31.33 1.67 27.14
CA SER A 137 31.41 0.89 28.38
C SER A 137 32.87 0.65 28.84
N GLU A 138 33.82 0.55 27.90
CA GLU A 138 35.25 0.42 28.21
C GLU A 138 35.88 1.74 28.70
N GLN A 139 35.42 2.88 28.19
CA GLN A 139 35.88 4.21 28.65
C GLN A 139 35.38 4.53 30.07
N ASP A 140 34.13 4.18 30.39
CA ASP A 140 33.56 4.38 31.72
C ASP A 140 34.24 3.49 32.78
N GLN A 141 34.61 2.26 32.42
CA GLN A 141 35.38 1.37 33.32
C GLN A 141 36.82 1.83 33.55
N LYS A 142 37.45 2.49 32.57
CA LYS A 142 38.80 3.08 32.74
C LYS A 142 38.80 4.31 33.63
N ASN A 143 37.74 5.12 33.62
CA ASN A 143 37.63 6.32 34.44
C ASN A 143 37.25 6.04 35.91
N GLN A 144 36.60 4.91 36.21
CA GLN A 144 36.29 4.50 37.60
C GLN A 144 37.45 3.80 38.33
N LYS A 145 38.54 3.44 37.63
CA LYS A 145 39.72 2.77 38.20
C LYS A 145 40.93 3.71 38.43
N LYS A 146 40.75 5.02 38.26
CA LYS A 146 41.70 6.08 38.64
C LYS A 146 41.17 6.82 39.86
#